data_AF-A0A353KRA2-F1
#
_entry.id   AF-A0A353KRA2-F1
#
_cell.length_a   1.000
_cell.length_b   1.000
_cell.length_c   1.000
_cell.angle_alpha   90.00
_cell.angle_beta   90.00
_cell.angle_gamma   90.00
#
_symmetry.space_group_name_H-M   'P 1'
#
loop_
_entity.id
_entity.type
_entity.pdbx_description
1 polymer ?
#
loop_
_entity_poly.entity_id
_entity_poly.type
_entity_poly.pdbx_seq_one_letter_code
_entity_poly.pdbx_strand_id
1 'polypeptide(L)'
;TKEVKEGVFSGENVVFTGTLTEFKRGDAGKIVEDNGGTVQSSVSKSTTLVVAGEAAGSKLDKARALGIKIIDEEEFKKLFSA
;
A
#
# COMPACT_ATOMS: atom_id res chain seq x y z
N THR A 1 -13.67 -18.62 11.42
CA THR A 1 -14.32 -17.57 10.62
C THR A 1 -13.33 -16.43 10.53
N LYS A 2 -12.73 -16.16 9.36
CA LYS A 2 -11.81 -15.02 9.24
C LYS A 2 -12.67 -13.76 9.25
N GLU A 3 -12.63 -13.00 10.34
CA GLU A 3 -13.16 -11.65 10.41
C GLU A 3 -12.46 -10.82 9.33
N VAL A 4 -13.09 -10.72 8.15
CA VAL A 4 -12.71 -9.70 7.19
C VAL A 4 -13.29 -8.44 7.77
N LYS A 5 -12.52 -7.77 8.65
CA LYS A 5 -12.84 -6.39 8.99
C LYS A 5 -12.99 -5.67 7.66
N GLU A 6 -14.09 -4.95 7.47
CA GLU A 6 -14.25 -4.01 6.36
C GLU A 6 -13.17 -2.93 6.51
N GLY A 7 -11.95 -3.30 6.15
CA GLY A 7 -10.76 -2.53 6.32
C GLY A 7 -10.65 -1.53 5.19
N VAL A 8 -9.90 -0.46 5.46
CA VAL A 8 -9.76 0.68 4.55
C VAL A 8 -9.19 0.29 3.17
N PHE A 9 -8.65 -0.93 3.07
CA PHE A 9 -8.07 -1.50 1.85
C PHE A 9 -8.94 -2.56 1.18
N SER A 10 -10.18 -2.80 1.63
CA SER A 10 -11.02 -3.88 1.11
C SER A 10 -11.29 -3.72 -0.39
N GLY A 11 -10.77 -4.63 -1.22
CA GLY A 11 -10.83 -4.54 -2.68
C GLY A 11 -9.86 -3.52 -3.31
N GLU A 12 -9.01 -2.87 -2.53
CA GLU A 12 -7.95 -2.00 -3.04
C GLU A 12 -6.65 -2.77 -3.32
N ASN A 13 -5.95 -2.32 -4.37
CA ASN A 13 -4.64 -2.84 -4.74
C ASN A 13 -3.56 -1.88 -4.27
N VAL A 14 -2.75 -2.33 -3.31
CA VAL A 14 -1.68 -1.56 -2.68
C VAL A 14 -0.33 -1.97 -3.26
N VAL A 15 0.47 -1.00 -3.70
CA VAL A 15 1.85 -1.25 -4.17
C VAL A 15 2.85 -0.56 -3.27
N PHE A 16 3.82 -1.32 -2.78
CA PHE A 16 4.93 -0.76 -2.02
C PHE A 16 6.09 -0.40 -2.95
N THR A 17 6.58 0.82 -2.84
CA THR A 17 7.79 1.29 -3.52
C THR A 17 8.74 1.97 -2.55
N GLY A 18 10.03 1.91 -2.84
CA GLY A 18 11.09 2.39 -1.95
C GLY A 18 11.51 1.35 -0.92
N THR A 19 12.40 1.78 -0.04
CA THR A 19 12.84 1.05 1.15
C THR A 19 11.92 1.45 2.28
N LEU A 20 11.10 0.50 2.73
CA LEU A 20 10.30 0.70 3.93
C LEU A 20 11.23 0.53 5.13
N THR A 21 11.50 1.62 5.82
CA THR A 21 12.36 1.67 7.02
C THR A 21 11.56 1.37 8.27
N GLU A 22 10.33 1.86 8.33
CA GLU A 22 9.45 1.74 9.49
C GLU A 22 8.68 0.41 9.51
N PHE A 23 8.51 -0.24 8.35
CA PHE A 23 7.83 -1.53 8.23
C PHE A 23 8.62 -2.51 7.36
N LYS A 24 8.62 -3.79 7.74
CA LYS A 24 9.03 -4.83 6.79
C LYS A 24 7.94 -5.00 5.75
N ARG A 25 8.32 -5.12 4.47
CA ARG A 25 7.40 -5.41 3.36
C ARG A 25 6.44 -6.58 3.67
N GLY A 26 6.90 -7.59 4.41
CA GLY A 26 6.08 -8.72 4.81
C GLY A 26 5.00 -8.37 5.84
N ASP A 27 5.31 -7.53 6.82
CA ASP A 27 4.35 -7.08 7.84
C ASP A 27 3.32 -6.12 7.22
N ALA A 28 3.79 -5.16 6.42
CA ALA A 28 2.91 -4.26 5.68
C ALA A 28 1.97 -5.04 4.74
N GLY A 29 2.48 -6.10 4.12
CA GLY A 29 1.67 -6.96 3.27
C GLY A 29 0.57 -7.69 4.02
N LYS A 30 0.92 -8.28 5.17
CA LYS A 30 -0.07 -8.92 6.05
C LYS A 30 -1.16 -7.95 6.48
N ILE A 31 -0.80 -6.71 6.83
CA ILE A 31 -1.78 -5.72 7.27
C ILE A 31 -2.76 -5.40 6.15
N VAL A 32 -2.28 -5.19 4.92
CA VAL A 32 -3.16 -4.97 3.75
C VAL A 32 -4.08 -6.17 3.54
N GLU A 33 -3.53 -7.39 3.54
CA GLU A 33 -4.30 -8.62 3.35
C GLU A 33 -5.32 -8.86 4.47
N ASP A 34 -4.98 -8.53 5.72
CA ASP A 34 -5.87 -8.65 6.89
C ASP A 34 -7.01 -7.64 6.85
N ASN A 35 -6.77 -6.48 6.23
CA ASN A 35 -7.77 -5.43 5.96
C ASN A 35 -8.53 -5.62 4.63
N GLY A 36 -8.40 -6.79 3.98
CA GLY A 36 -9.14 -7.14 2.76
C GLY A 36 -8.56 -6.57 1.46
N GLY A 37 -7.36 -5.98 1.51
CA GLY A 37 -6.65 -5.47 0.34
C GLY A 37 -5.73 -6.49 -0.30
N THR A 38 -5.24 -6.15 -1.49
CA THR A 38 -4.28 -6.98 -2.24
C THR A 38 -2.98 -6.24 -2.42
N VAL A 39 -1.87 -6.89 -2.11
CA VAL A 39 -0.54 -6.32 -2.32
C VAL A 39 0.02 -6.71 -3.68
N GLN A 40 0.43 -5.69 -4.44
CA GLN A 40 1.09 -5.86 -5.71
C GLN A 40 2.51 -5.30 -5.67
N SER A 41 3.42 -5.95 -6.38
CA SER A 41 4.84 -5.55 -6.46
C SER A 41 5.14 -4.62 -7.64
N SER A 42 4.14 -4.32 -8.46
CA SER A 42 4.23 -3.49 -9.66
C SER A 42 3.06 -2.52 -9.76
N VAL A 43 3.35 -1.28 -10.14
CA VAL A 43 2.32 -0.25 -10.35
C VAL A 43 1.60 -0.55 -11.67
N SER A 44 0.31 -0.84 -11.58
CA SER A 44 -0.56 -1.16 -12.70
C SER A 44 -1.79 -0.25 -12.71
N LYS A 45 -2.57 -0.29 -13.79
CA LYS A 45 -3.84 0.46 -13.88
C LYS A 45 -4.88 0.02 -12.85
N SER A 46 -4.77 -1.20 -12.35
CA SER A 46 -5.61 -1.72 -11.27
C SER A 46 -5.16 -1.26 -9.89
N THR A 47 -3.96 -0.68 -9.76
CA THR A 47 -3.43 -0.21 -8.48
C THR A 47 -4.19 1.03 -8.05
N THR A 48 -4.80 0.97 -6.87
CA THR A 48 -5.57 2.07 -6.29
C THR A 48 -4.71 2.91 -5.35
N LEU A 49 -3.73 2.27 -4.70
CA LEU A 49 -2.89 2.88 -3.68
C LEU A 49 -1.42 2.51 -3.87
N VAL A 50 -0.52 3.46 -3.68
CA VAL A 50 0.92 3.25 -3.70
C VAL A 50 1.51 3.78 -2.40
N VAL A 51 2.17 2.90 -1.65
CA VAL A 51 2.90 3.27 -0.44
C VAL A 51 4.35 3.53 -0.84
N ALA A 52 4.79 4.77 -0.68
CA ALA A 52 6.13 5.24 -0.98
C ALA A 52 6.95 5.38 0.30
N GLY A 53 7.93 4.49 0.48
CA GLY A 53 8.95 4.60 1.52
C GLY A 53 10.17 5.41 1.05
N GLU A 54 11.24 5.33 1.84
CA GLU A 54 12.51 6.02 1.57
C GLU A 54 13.06 5.62 0.19
N ALA A 55 13.40 6.60 -0.65
CA ALA A 55 13.88 6.39 -2.03
C ALA A 55 12.91 5.67 -3.00
N ALA A 56 11.59 5.93 -2.91
CA ALA A 56 10.58 5.41 -3.84
C ALA A 56 10.76 5.73 -5.35
N GLY A 57 11.58 6.74 -5.67
CA GLY A 57 12.14 7.05 -7.00
C GLY A 57 11.24 6.76 -8.20
N SER A 58 11.56 5.69 -8.94
CA SER A 58 11.02 5.44 -10.28
C SER A 58 9.59 4.87 -10.35
N LYS A 59 9.05 4.34 -9.25
CA LYS A 59 7.64 3.86 -9.21
C LYS A 59 6.69 4.93 -8.69
N LEU A 60 7.19 5.83 -7.83
CA LEU A 60 6.44 7.01 -7.40
C LEU A 60 6.10 7.89 -8.59
N ASP A 61 7.06 8.13 -9.47
CA ASP A 61 6.87 8.90 -10.70
C ASP A 61 5.80 8.28 -11.62
N LYS A 62 5.85 6.94 -11.80
CA LYS A 62 4.81 6.21 -12.53
C LYS A 62 3.43 6.34 -11.89
N ALA A 63 3.35 6.18 -10.57
CA ALA A 63 2.09 6.30 -9.85
C ALA A 63 1.50 7.72 -9.97
N ARG A 64 2.35 8.76 -9.88
CA ARG A 64 1.95 10.16 -10.09
C ARG A 64 1.47 10.39 -11.52
N ALA A 65 2.19 9.87 -12.51
CA ALA A 65 1.82 9.98 -13.92
C ALA A 65 0.49 9.29 -14.24
N LEU A 66 0.18 8.20 -13.54
CA LEU A 66 -1.09 7.48 -13.67
C LEU A 66 -2.22 8.08 -12.82
N GLY A 67 -1.94 9.08 -11.98
CA GLY A 67 -2.93 9.69 -11.07
C GLY A 67 -3.35 8.76 -9.93
N ILE A 68 -2.53 7.79 -9.56
CA ILE A 68 -2.80 6.84 -8.48
C ILE A 68 -2.50 7.51 -7.14
N LYS A 69 -3.27 7.20 -6.10
CA LYS A 69 -3.08 7.74 -4.76
C LYS A 69 -1.77 7.23 -4.17
N ILE A 70 -0.87 8.15 -3.81
CA ILE A 70 0.41 7.82 -3.20
C ILE A 70 0.37 8.30 -1.76
N ILE A 71 0.71 7.41 -0.84
CA ILE A 71 0.81 7.68 0.59
C ILE A 71 2.18 7.24 1.10
N ASP A 72 2.60 7.73 2.26
CA ASP A 72 3.83 7.31 2.91
C ASP A 72 3.58 6.17 3.93
N GLU A 73 4.64 5.71 4.59
CA GLU A 73 4.57 4.67 5.62
C GLU A 73 3.80 5.11 6.88
N GLU A 74 3.86 6.40 7.26
CA GLU A 74 3.06 6.98 8.34
C GLU A 74 1.57 7.07 7.98
N GLU A 75 1.20 7.54 6.79
CA GLU A 75 -0.19 7.51 6.32
C GLU A 75 -0.72 6.08 6.24
N PHE A 76 0.09 5.14 5.74
CA PHE A 76 -0.28 3.73 5.71
C PHE A 76 -0.61 3.22 7.11
N LYS A 77 0.21 3.58 8.11
CA LYS A 77 -0.03 3.26 9.52
C LYS A 77 -1.34 3.83 10.05
N LYS A 78 -1.66 5.08 9.70
CA LYS A 78 -2.90 5.73 10.13
C LYS A 78 -4.16 5.03 9.61
N LEU A 79 -4.09 4.44 8.41
CA LEU A 79 -5.25 3.81 7.78
C LEU A 79 -5.71 2.54 8.50
N PHE A 80 -4.80 1.72 9.06
CA PHE A 80 -5.19 0.50 9.77
C PHE A 80 -5.17 0.63 11.30
N SER A 81 -4.66 1.75 11.84
CA SER A 81 -4.59 2.00 13.29
C SER A 81 -5.85 2.71 13.84
N ALA A 82 -6.84 3.02 12.99
CA ALA A 82 -8.11 3.66 13.36
C ALA A 82 -9.26 2.66 13.31
#